data_AF-A0AA35VCD1-F1
#
_entry.id   AF-A0AA35VCD1-F1
#
_cell.length_a   1.000
_cell.length_b   1.000
_cell.length_c   1.000
_cell.angle_alpha   90.00
_cell.angle_beta   90.00
_cell.angle_gamma   90.00
#
_symmetry.space_group_name_H-M   'P 1'
#
loop_
_entity.id
_entity.type
_entity.pdbx_description
1 polymer ?
#
loop_
_entity_poly.entity_id
_entity_poly.type
_entity_poly.pdbx_seq_one_letter_code
_entity_poly.pdbx_strand_id
1 'polypeptide(L)'
;MNALTLDPTRLPALDIITLAQSGVLVRAERETSPDGVPVFLTQEGWLDLHECHPSLGLPELQLAVEKATRHLMTHAAETVATQKPDAAPGLFICPSDFFEENGDVHIVFVRDIAHPVVCAVIGTREHIRHILSITEPEES
;
A
#
# COMPACT_ATOMS: atom_id res chain seq x y z
N MET A 1 -5.41 -15.70 -14.70
CA MET A 1 -5.57 -15.13 -13.35
C MET A 1 -4.26 -15.38 -12.62
N ASN A 2 -3.52 -14.32 -12.33
CA ASN A 2 -2.24 -14.42 -11.63
C ASN A 2 -2.53 -14.28 -10.13
N ALA A 3 -2.13 -15.26 -9.34
CA ALA A 3 -2.35 -15.28 -7.90
C ALA A 3 -1.02 -15.00 -7.19
N LEU A 4 -1.02 -13.98 -6.34
CA LEU A 4 0.10 -13.68 -5.45
C LEU A 4 -0.05 -14.54 -4.19
N THR A 5 0.91 -15.40 -3.90
CA THR A 5 0.94 -16.15 -2.64
C THR A 5 1.81 -15.40 -1.64
N LEU A 6 1.18 -14.93 -0.56
CA LEU A 6 1.86 -14.25 0.55
C LEU A 6 1.87 -15.19 1.76
N ASP A 7 3.03 -15.31 2.42
CA ASP A 7 3.12 -15.94 3.74
C ASP A 7 3.03 -14.83 4.80
N PRO A 8 1.90 -14.68 5.50
CA PRO A 8 1.73 -13.61 6.48
C PRO A 8 2.80 -13.64 7.58
N THR A 9 3.32 -14.81 7.93
CA THR A 9 4.31 -14.95 9.02
C THR A 9 5.66 -14.33 8.69
N ARG A 10 5.94 -14.10 7.39
CA ARG A 10 7.14 -13.45 6.88
C ARG A 10 6.96 -11.95 6.67
N LEU A 11 5.76 -11.42 6.87
CA LEU A 11 5.47 -10.01 6.68
C LEU A 11 5.66 -9.21 7.98
N PRO A 12 6.13 -7.95 7.86
CA PRO A 12 6.12 -7.03 8.99
C PRO A 12 4.70 -6.88 9.56
N ALA A 13 4.61 -6.80 10.88
CA ALA A 13 3.34 -6.62 11.59
C ALA A 13 3.08 -5.12 11.77
N LEU A 14 1.85 -4.69 11.48
CA LEU A 14 1.43 -3.29 11.57
C LEU A 14 0.03 -3.22 12.22
N ASP A 15 -0.22 -2.21 13.07
CA ASP A 15 -1.58 -1.96 13.59
C ASP A 15 -2.43 -1.18 12.58
N ILE A 16 -2.89 -1.90 11.57
CA ILE A 16 -3.56 -1.32 10.41
C ILE A 16 -4.89 -0.70 10.83
N ILE A 17 -5.59 -1.35 11.75
CA ILE A 17 -6.88 -0.88 12.23
C ILE A 17 -6.72 0.47 12.95
N THR A 18 -5.79 0.57 13.90
CA THR A 18 -5.56 1.82 14.63
C THR A 18 -5.05 2.93 13.70
N LEU A 19 -4.13 2.61 12.79
CA LEU A 19 -3.59 3.59 11.84
C LEU A 19 -4.66 4.09 10.85
N ALA A 20 -5.55 3.21 10.39
CA ALA A 20 -6.67 3.62 9.54
C ALA A 20 -7.71 4.45 10.30
N GLN A 21 -8.04 4.06 11.54
CA GLN A 21 -8.99 4.80 12.38
C GLN A 21 -8.48 6.18 12.80
N SER A 22 -7.17 6.33 12.99
CA SER A 22 -6.52 7.60 13.30
C SER A 22 -6.26 8.48 12.06
N GLY A 23 -6.52 7.97 10.86
CA GLY A 23 -6.35 8.70 9.60
C GLY A 23 -4.92 8.72 9.06
N VAL A 24 -3.99 8.00 9.70
CA VAL A 24 -2.60 7.84 9.25
C VAL A 24 -2.51 6.95 8.01
N LEU A 25 -3.43 5.98 7.88
CA LEU A 25 -3.65 5.22 6.66
C LEU A 25 -5.02 5.57 6.07
N VAL A 26 -5.07 5.78 4.76
CA VAL A 26 -6.28 6.07 3.99
C VAL A 26 -6.57 4.91 3.07
N ARG A 27 -7.80 4.41 3.07
CA ARG A 27 -8.17 3.28 2.21
C ARG A 27 -8.18 3.71 0.73
N ALA A 28 -7.42 3.01 -0.10
CA ALA A 28 -7.28 3.35 -1.52
C ALA A 28 -8.49 2.93 -2.36
N GLU A 29 -9.28 1.98 -1.86
CA GLU A 29 -10.43 1.40 -2.55
C GLU A 29 -11.68 1.45 -1.67
N ARG A 30 -12.84 1.55 -2.32
CA ARG A 30 -14.14 1.55 -1.62
C ARG A 30 -14.54 0.15 -1.19
N GLU A 31 -14.23 -0.84 -2.01
CA GLU A 31 -14.55 -2.25 -1.77
C GLU A 31 -13.30 -3.09 -2.11
N THR A 32 -12.93 -3.97 -1.19
CA THR A 32 -11.92 -4.99 -1.43
C THR A 32 -12.64 -6.27 -1.85
N SER A 33 -12.17 -6.91 -2.94
CA SER A 33 -12.72 -8.21 -3.35
C SER A 33 -12.52 -9.26 -2.25
N PRO A 34 -13.37 -10.31 -2.14
CA PRO A 34 -13.25 -11.33 -1.09
C PRO A 34 -11.88 -12.04 -1.06
N ASP A 35 -11.27 -12.24 -2.23
CA ASP A 35 -9.93 -12.83 -2.38
C ASP A 35 -8.84 -11.77 -2.61
N GLY A 36 -9.17 -10.49 -2.43
CA GLY A 36 -8.28 -9.35 -2.65
C GLY A 36 -7.46 -9.00 -1.40
N VAL A 37 -6.31 -8.37 -1.62
CA VAL A 37 -5.53 -7.75 -0.56
C VAL A 37 -6.02 -6.31 -0.37
N PRO A 38 -6.51 -5.90 0.81
CA PRO A 38 -6.89 -4.51 1.07
C PRO A 38 -5.72 -3.56 0.83
N VAL A 39 -5.99 -2.46 0.12
CA VAL A 39 -4.97 -1.45 -0.21
C VAL A 39 -5.18 -0.15 0.55
N PHE A 40 -4.10 0.34 1.14
CA PHE A 40 -4.04 1.62 1.85
C PHE A 40 -2.96 2.51 1.25
N LEU A 41 -3.20 3.82 1.30
CA LEU A 41 -2.20 4.86 1.12
C LEU A 41 -1.80 5.41 2.48
N THR A 42 -0.60 5.93 2.58
CA THR A 42 -0.22 6.82 3.70
C THR A 42 -1.03 8.12 3.61
N GLN A 43 -1.33 8.75 4.74
CA GLN A 43 -2.00 10.05 4.77
C GLN A 43 -1.27 11.09 3.92
N GLU A 44 0.06 11.14 4.02
CA GLU A 44 0.92 12.07 3.29
C GLU A 44 0.76 11.86 1.78
N GLY A 45 0.94 10.64 1.29
CA GLY A 45 0.68 10.31 -0.12
C GLY A 45 -0.74 10.65 -0.60
N TRP A 46 -1.76 10.54 0.26
CA TRP A 46 -3.11 10.99 -0.09
C TRP A 46 -3.22 12.52 -0.23
N LEU A 47 -2.54 13.26 0.64
CA LEU A 47 -2.46 14.72 0.56
C LEU A 47 -1.70 15.18 -0.68
N ASP A 48 -0.58 14.53 -1.02
CA ASP A 48 0.20 14.82 -2.22
C ASP A 48 -0.66 14.66 -3.49
N LEU A 49 -1.44 13.59 -3.56
CA LEU A 49 -2.38 13.35 -4.67
C LEU A 49 -3.43 14.47 -4.79
N HIS A 50 -3.89 15.01 -3.67
CA HIS A 50 -4.79 16.16 -3.64
C HIS A 50 -4.11 17.44 -4.15
N GLU A 51 -2.86 17.67 -3.75
CA GLU A 51 -2.08 18.85 -4.14
C GLU A 51 -1.68 18.81 -5.62
N CYS A 52 -1.33 17.64 -6.15
CA CYS A 52 -1.01 17.43 -7.56
C CYS A 52 -2.25 17.52 -8.47
N HIS A 53 -3.44 17.23 -7.95
CA HIS A 53 -4.69 17.23 -8.71
C HIS A 53 -5.77 18.12 -8.11
N PRO A 54 -5.51 19.43 -7.92
CA PRO A 54 -6.42 20.32 -7.19
C PRO A 54 -7.76 20.56 -7.91
N SER A 55 -7.83 20.24 -9.20
CA SER A 55 -9.05 20.33 -10.02
C SER A 55 -9.97 19.12 -9.90
N LEU A 56 -9.52 18.01 -9.30
CA LEU A 56 -10.35 16.83 -9.08
C LEU A 56 -11.13 16.97 -7.78
N GLY A 57 -12.43 16.67 -7.83
CA GLY A 57 -13.23 16.49 -6.62
C GLY A 57 -12.81 15.20 -5.89
N LEU A 58 -13.16 15.13 -4.59
CA LEU A 58 -12.87 13.96 -3.76
C LEU A 58 -13.34 12.63 -4.37
N PRO A 59 -14.58 12.51 -4.90
CA PRO A 59 -15.04 11.26 -5.52
C PRO A 59 -14.25 10.88 -6.77
N GLU A 60 -13.92 11.86 -7.61
CA GLU A 60 -13.14 11.65 -8.83
C GLU A 60 -11.72 11.22 -8.52
N LEU A 61 -11.07 11.87 -7.53
CA LEU A 61 -9.74 11.49 -7.08
C LEU A 61 -9.73 10.08 -6.49
N GLN A 62 -10.69 9.74 -5.62
CA GLN A 62 -10.80 8.38 -5.07
C GLN A 62 -10.94 7.33 -6.18
N LEU A 63 -11.75 7.61 -7.21
CA LEU A 63 -11.90 6.70 -8.34
C LEU A 63 -10.61 6.55 -9.15
N ALA A 64 -9.85 7.63 -9.34
CA ALA A 64 -8.55 7.60 -10.00
C ALA A 64 -7.54 6.77 -9.20
N VAL A 65 -7.47 6.99 -7.89
CA VAL A 65 -6.64 6.23 -6.95
C VAL A 65 -6.99 4.75 -6.96
N GLU A 66 -8.28 4.39 -6.93
CA GLU A 66 -8.73 3.00 -6.98
C GLU A 66 -8.26 2.29 -8.26
N LYS A 67 -8.30 2.99 -9.40
CA LYS A 67 -7.81 2.44 -10.68
C LYS A 67 -6.29 2.31 -10.71
N ALA A 68 -5.57 3.34 -10.26
CA ALA A 68 -4.11 3.34 -10.25
C ALA A 68 -3.55 2.26 -9.32
N THR A 69 -4.07 2.16 -8.10
CA THR A 69 -3.66 1.13 -7.14
C THR A 69 -3.98 -0.28 -7.64
N ARG A 70 -5.10 -0.49 -8.33
CA ARG A 70 -5.39 -1.78 -8.99
C ARG A 70 -4.36 -2.14 -10.07
N HIS A 71 -3.91 -1.17 -10.85
CA HIS A 71 -2.85 -1.39 -11.83
C HIS A 71 -1.51 -1.71 -11.15
N LEU A 72 -1.14 -0.97 -10.10
CA LEU A 72 0.07 -1.21 -9.31
C LEU A 72 0.06 -2.62 -8.69
N MET A 73 -1.06 -3.04 -8.11
CA MET A 73 -1.20 -4.37 -7.51
C MET A 73 -1.18 -5.49 -8.55
N THR A 74 -1.78 -5.27 -9.72
CA THR A 74 -1.67 -6.21 -10.86
C THR A 74 -0.22 -6.36 -11.28
N HIS A 75 0.51 -5.25 -11.42
CA HIS A 75 1.92 -5.26 -11.80
C HIS A 75 2.81 -5.96 -10.77
N ALA A 76 2.54 -5.73 -9.47
CA ALA A 76 3.23 -6.43 -8.39
C ALA A 76 2.99 -7.94 -8.45
N ALA A 77 1.74 -8.37 -8.65
CA ALA A 77 1.38 -9.79 -8.78
C ALA A 77 2.04 -10.46 -10.01
N GLU A 78 2.09 -9.77 -11.15
CA GLU A 78 2.79 -10.23 -12.35
C GLU A 78 4.30 -10.36 -12.11
N THR A 79 4.89 -9.37 -11.43
CA THR A 79 6.32 -9.39 -11.10
C THR A 79 6.67 -10.61 -10.26
N VAL A 80 5.87 -10.93 -9.24
CA VAL A 80 6.11 -12.13 -8.42
C VAL A 80 5.96 -13.42 -9.21
N ALA A 81 4.98 -13.51 -10.10
CA ALA A 81 4.78 -14.70 -10.91
C ALA A 81 6.02 -15.04 -11.78
N THR A 82 6.84 -14.03 -12.11
CA THR A 82 8.10 -14.21 -12.85
C THR A 82 9.33 -14.44 -11.97
N GLN A 83 9.24 -14.17 -10.66
CA GLN A 83 10.32 -14.35 -9.71
C GLN A 83 10.30 -15.76 -9.09
N LYS A 84 11.44 -16.22 -8.57
CA LYS A 84 11.52 -17.54 -7.92
C LYS A 84 10.59 -17.58 -6.69
N PRO A 85 9.88 -18.71 -6.46
CA PRO A 85 8.82 -18.81 -5.43
C PRO A 85 9.28 -18.58 -3.98
N ASP A 86 10.58 -18.60 -3.71
CA ASP A 86 11.11 -18.43 -2.34
C ASP A 86 11.45 -16.96 -1.99
N ALA A 87 11.12 -16.03 -2.88
CA ALA A 87 11.56 -14.64 -2.81
C ALA A 87 10.40 -13.64 -2.89
N ALA A 88 9.18 -13.98 -2.46
CA ALA A 88 8.10 -13.00 -2.39
C ALA A 88 8.52 -11.87 -1.44
N PRO A 89 8.95 -10.70 -1.94
CA PRO A 89 9.45 -9.65 -1.09
C PRO A 89 8.25 -8.96 -0.45
N GLY A 90 8.31 -8.70 0.85
CA GLY A 90 7.31 -7.85 1.54
C GLY A 90 7.31 -6.40 1.04
N LEU A 91 8.14 -6.06 0.05
CA LEU A 91 8.31 -4.74 -0.54
C LEU A 91 8.48 -4.86 -2.06
N PHE A 92 7.69 -4.11 -2.80
CA PHE A 92 7.88 -3.86 -4.23
C PHE A 92 8.18 -2.39 -4.43
N ILE A 93 9.08 -2.11 -5.36
CA ILE A 93 9.42 -0.76 -5.79
C ILE A 93 9.21 -0.73 -7.29
N CYS A 94 8.40 0.20 -7.77
CA CYS A 94 8.17 0.40 -9.19
C CYS A 94 8.26 1.89 -9.55
N PRO A 95 8.94 2.24 -10.65
CA PRO A 95 8.91 3.60 -11.18
C PRO A 95 7.46 3.96 -11.55
N SER A 96 6.98 5.08 -11.04
CA SER A 96 5.63 5.56 -11.33
C SER A 96 5.49 7.04 -10.97
N ASP A 97 4.71 7.74 -11.78
CA ASP A 97 4.30 9.13 -11.58
C ASP A 97 3.13 9.28 -10.59
N PHE A 98 2.82 8.24 -9.80
CA PHE A 98 1.62 8.22 -8.96
C PHE A 98 1.62 9.29 -7.87
N PHE A 99 2.77 9.58 -7.25
CA PHE A 99 2.90 10.66 -6.25
C PHE A 99 3.73 11.84 -6.77
N GLU A 100 4.76 11.57 -7.56
CA GLU A 100 5.69 12.58 -8.06
C GLU A 100 6.17 12.21 -9.48
N GLU A 101 6.46 13.20 -10.32
CA GLU A 101 6.92 12.95 -11.68
C GLU A 101 8.28 12.23 -11.69
N ASN A 102 8.38 11.09 -12.38
CA ASN A 102 9.57 10.20 -12.40
C ASN A 102 9.97 9.65 -11.02
N GLY A 103 9.01 9.51 -10.10
CA GLY A 103 9.23 8.93 -8.77
C GLY A 103 9.25 7.41 -8.72
N ASP A 104 9.50 6.92 -7.51
CA ASP A 104 9.34 5.51 -7.14
C ASP A 104 8.16 5.33 -6.19
N VAL A 105 7.29 4.39 -6.53
CA VAL A 105 6.21 3.94 -5.64
C VAL A 105 6.66 2.69 -4.90
N HIS A 106 6.51 2.72 -3.58
CA HIS A 106 6.74 1.59 -2.70
C HIS A 106 5.40 0.94 -2.36
N ILE A 107 5.30 -0.38 -2.59
CA ILE A 107 4.16 -1.21 -2.19
C ILE A 107 4.66 -2.18 -1.14
N VAL A 108 4.27 -1.99 0.11
CA VAL A 108 4.69 -2.84 1.24
C VAL A 108 3.53 -3.74 1.64
N PHE A 109 3.77 -5.04 1.65
CA PHE A 109 2.85 -6.01 2.21
C PHE A 109 3.11 -6.17 3.70
N VAL A 110 2.08 -5.94 4.49
CA VAL A 110 2.09 -6.01 5.95
C VAL A 110 1.03 -6.98 6.41
N ARG A 111 1.21 -7.60 7.56
CA ARG A 111 0.10 -8.28 8.26
C ARG A 111 -0.44 -7.39 9.36
N ASP A 112 -1.75 -7.45 9.59
CA ASP A 112 -2.33 -6.83 10.77
C ASP A 112 -1.83 -7.54 12.05
N ILE A 113 -1.68 -6.78 13.13
CA ILE A 113 -1.27 -7.35 14.42
C ILE A 113 -2.41 -8.13 15.08
N ALA A 114 -3.67 -7.70 14.89
CA ALA A 114 -4.82 -8.24 15.59
C ALA A 114 -5.48 -9.39 14.81
N HIS A 115 -5.35 -9.39 13.48
CA HIS A 115 -5.95 -10.39 12.60
C HIS A 115 -4.92 -10.95 11.60
N PRO A 116 -5.03 -12.22 11.17
CA PRO A 116 -4.16 -12.80 10.15
C PRO A 116 -4.54 -12.32 8.73
N VAL A 117 -4.75 -11.01 8.57
CA VAL A 117 -5.10 -10.36 7.31
C VAL A 117 -3.85 -9.66 6.80
N VAL A 118 -3.56 -9.85 5.52
CA VAL A 118 -2.49 -9.15 4.81
C VAL A 118 -3.08 -7.94 4.12
N CYS A 119 -2.41 -6.80 4.21
CA CYS A 119 -2.75 -5.58 3.51
C CYS A 119 -1.54 -5.05 2.73
N ALA A 120 -1.80 -4.22 1.73
CA ALA A 120 -0.79 -3.45 1.02
C ALA A 120 -0.84 -1.99 1.47
N VAL A 121 0.32 -1.42 1.80
CA VAL A 121 0.51 0.01 2.07
C VAL A 121 1.33 0.60 0.94
N ILE A 122 0.79 1.63 0.28
CA ILE A 122 1.39 2.29 -0.88
C ILE A 122 1.80 3.71 -0.49
N GLY A 123 3.03 4.09 -0.82
CA GLY A 123 3.58 5.40 -0.52
C GLY A 123 4.92 5.64 -1.21
N THR A 124 5.50 6.82 -0.99
CA THR A 124 6.91 7.07 -1.30
C THR A 124 7.80 6.38 -0.28
N ARG A 125 9.11 6.31 -0.54
CA ARG A 125 10.09 5.78 0.42
C ARG A 125 10.01 6.46 1.79
N GLU A 126 9.81 7.77 1.80
CA GLU A 126 9.79 8.58 3.02
C GLU A 126 8.52 8.32 3.82
N HIS A 127 7.36 8.27 3.16
CA HIS A 127 6.09 7.98 3.84
C HIS A 127 6.10 6.59 4.47
N ILE A 128 6.57 5.58 3.75
CA ILE A 128 6.65 4.21 4.27
C ILE A 128 7.56 4.12 5.49
N ARG A 129 8.71 4.80 5.47
CA ARG A 129 9.62 4.84 6.63
C ARG A 129 8.97 5.48 7.84
N HIS A 130 8.22 6.58 7.64
CA HIS A 130 7.50 7.23 8.71
C HIS A 130 6.49 6.27 9.36
N ILE A 131 5.67 5.60 8.56
CA ILE A 131 4.70 4.60 9.05
C ILE A 131 5.38 3.49 9.86
N LEU A 132 6.46 2.92 9.33
CA LEU A 132 7.18 1.85 10.02
C LEU A 132 7.80 2.33 11.34
N SER A 133 8.31 3.56 11.40
CA SER A 133 8.87 4.14 12.63
C SER A 133 7.84 4.42 13.71
N ILE A 134 6.57 4.69 13.35
CA ILE A 134 5.47 4.85 14.33
C ILE A 134 5.17 3.52 15.06
N THR A 135 5.56 2.40 14.44
CA THR A 135 5.19 1.05 14.90
C THR A 135 6.27 0.40 15.75
N GLU A 136 7.49 0.94 15.75
CA GLU A 136 8.56 0.52 16.66
C GLU A 136 8.37 1.29 17.98
N PRO A 137 7.89 0.67 19.08
CA PRO A 137 7.97 1.32 20.37
C PRO A 137 9.46 1.55 20.67
N GLU A 138 9.84 2.77 21.05
CA GLU A 138 11.16 3.01 21.63
C GLU A 138 11.36 2.00 22.78
N GLU A 139 12.26 1.04 22.59
CA GLU A 139 12.75 0.21 23.69
C GLU A 139 13.49 1.16 24.66
N SER A 140 12.76 1.67 25.65
CA SER A 140 13.29 2.41 26.80
C SER A 140 13.43 1.51 28.02
#